data_AF-A0A370NGA8-F1
#
_entry.id   AF-A0A370NGA8-F1
#
_cell.length_a   1.000
_cell.length_b   1.000
_cell.length_c   1.000
_cell.angle_alpha   90.00
_cell.angle_beta   90.00
_cell.angle_gamma   90.00
#
_symmetry.space_group_name_H-M   'P 1'
#
loop_
_entity.id
_entity.type
_entity.pdbx_description
1 polymer ?
#
loop_
_entity_poly.entity_id
_entity_poly.type
_entity_poly.pdbx_seq_one_letter_code
_entity_poly.pdbx_strand_id
1 'polypeptide(L)'
;MEQIQFEQAGASPIKKRAGLSGIDGNIHRRDRRVEIRFSNEERDQLAHRAIDAGYTNLAQYLREAVMSMKANSTSGDDQAWLQNINRIGNYIAEIAGRLNEGEQPDDEILLDVMQIQEYAEEVWASE
;
A
#
# COMPACT_ATOMS: atom_id res chain seq x y z
N MET A 1 -43.40 -38.56 -20.64
CA MET A 1 -43.23 -37.32 -21.43
C MET A 1 -42.47 -36.35 -20.55
N GLU A 2 -41.21 -36.08 -20.90
CA GLU A 2 -40.44 -34.93 -20.41
C GLU A 2 -39.19 -34.85 -21.30
N GLN A 3 -39.12 -33.82 -22.15
CA GLN A 3 -37.89 -33.42 -22.83
C GLN A 3 -37.69 -31.94 -22.53
N ILE A 4 -36.70 -31.67 -21.68
CA ILE A 4 -36.24 -30.34 -21.31
C ILE A 4 -35.31 -29.85 -22.43
N GLN A 5 -35.64 -28.67 -22.97
CA GLN A 5 -34.82 -27.90 -23.89
C GLN A 5 -33.52 -27.45 -23.22
N PHE A 6 -32.38 -27.58 -23.91
CA PHE A 6 -31.20 -26.78 -23.63
C PHE A 6 -30.94 -25.85 -24.82
N GLU A 7 -31.07 -24.55 -24.55
CA GLU A 7 -30.72 -23.44 -25.43
C GLU A 7 -29.26 -23.54 -25.87
N GLN A 8 -29.04 -23.56 -27.19
CA GLN A 8 -27.72 -23.27 -27.77
C GLN A 8 -27.41 -21.79 -27.55
N ALA A 9 -26.68 -21.49 -26.47
CA ALA A 9 -26.05 -20.20 -26.28
C ALA A 9 -24.99 -20.00 -27.39
N GLY A 10 -25.22 -19.02 -28.26
CA GLY A 10 -24.39 -18.70 -29.41
C GLY A 10 -22.96 -18.37 -29.03
N ALA A 11 -22.03 -19.22 -29.44
CA ALA A 11 -20.60 -18.95 -29.39
C ALA A 11 -20.27 -17.78 -30.32
N SER A 12 -20.00 -16.60 -29.77
CA SER A 12 -19.54 -15.45 -30.54
C SER A 12 -18.11 -15.72 -31.08
N PRO A 13 -17.83 -15.44 -32.36
CA PRO A 13 -16.56 -15.82 -32.97
C PRO A 13 -15.39 -14.98 -32.45
N ILE A 14 -14.29 -15.65 -32.13
CA ILE A 14 -13.03 -15.06 -31.68
C ILE A 14 -12.40 -14.25 -32.82
N LYS A 15 -12.01 -12.99 -32.57
CA LYS A 15 -11.37 -12.12 -33.55
C LYS A 15 -10.00 -12.67 -33.95
N LYS A 16 -9.77 -12.81 -35.26
CA LYS A 16 -8.48 -13.28 -35.83
C LYS A 16 -7.61 -12.17 -36.45
N ARG A 17 -8.16 -10.96 -36.66
CA ARG A 17 -7.45 -9.80 -37.25
C ARG A 17 -7.96 -8.47 -36.68
N ALA A 18 -7.09 -7.46 -36.66
CA ALA A 18 -7.44 -6.09 -36.26
C ALA A 18 -8.53 -5.52 -37.18
N GLY A 19 -9.60 -4.94 -36.58
CA GLY A 19 -10.73 -4.34 -37.31
C GLY A 19 -12.01 -5.19 -37.40
N LEU A 20 -12.00 -6.46 -37.00
CA LEU A 20 -13.24 -7.26 -36.88
C LEU A 20 -13.98 -6.94 -35.58
N SER A 21 -15.31 -7.11 -35.56
CA SER A 21 -16.12 -7.14 -34.32
C SER A 21 -16.25 -8.59 -33.80
N GLY A 22 -16.22 -8.82 -32.49
CA GLY A 22 -16.02 -10.14 -31.87
C GLY A 22 -15.32 -10.08 -30.50
N ILE A 23 -15.01 -11.23 -29.89
CA ILE A 23 -14.23 -11.29 -28.64
C ILE A 23 -12.75 -11.35 -29.03
N ASP A 24 -11.94 -10.43 -28.53
CA ASP A 24 -10.49 -10.46 -28.74
C ASP A 24 -9.95 -11.74 -28.07
N GLY A 25 -9.31 -12.64 -28.84
CA GLY A 25 -8.96 -14.00 -28.41
C GLY A 25 -7.89 -14.09 -27.33
N ASN A 26 -7.50 -12.96 -26.73
CA ASN A 26 -6.54 -12.91 -25.66
C ASN A 26 -7.23 -13.22 -24.32
N ILE A 27 -7.34 -14.51 -24.03
CA ILE A 27 -7.95 -15.08 -22.80
C ILE A 27 -7.27 -14.57 -21.51
N HIS A 28 -6.09 -13.94 -21.62
CA HIS A 28 -5.30 -13.38 -20.52
C HIS A 28 -5.32 -11.85 -20.48
N ARG A 29 -6.35 -11.22 -21.06
CA ARG A 29 -6.46 -9.76 -21.05
C ARG A 29 -6.63 -9.28 -19.62
N ARG A 30 -5.71 -8.40 -19.20
CA ARG A 30 -5.76 -7.73 -17.90
C ARG A 30 -6.83 -6.63 -17.97
N ASP A 31 -7.93 -6.82 -17.26
CA ASP A 31 -9.12 -5.96 -17.25
C ASP A 31 -9.21 -5.09 -15.97
N ARG A 32 -8.53 -5.49 -14.90
CA ARG A 32 -8.46 -4.74 -13.64
C ARG A 32 -7.33 -3.70 -13.65
N ARG A 33 -7.64 -2.50 -13.19
CA ARG A 33 -6.71 -1.37 -13.05
C ARG A 33 -6.44 -1.09 -11.57
N VAL A 34 -5.17 -0.87 -11.24
CA VAL A 34 -4.72 -0.33 -9.95
C VAL A 34 -4.11 1.04 -10.23
N GLU A 35 -4.46 2.03 -9.42
CA GLU A 35 -3.93 3.39 -9.53
C GLU A 35 -3.10 3.71 -8.29
N ILE A 36 -1.89 4.21 -8.51
CA ILE A 36 -0.96 4.66 -7.47
C ILE A 36 -0.52 6.06 -7.85
N ARG A 37 -0.56 6.99 -6.89
CA ARG A 37 -0.13 8.37 -7.09
C ARG A 37 1.35 8.48 -6.72
N PHE A 38 2.09 9.20 -7.54
CA PHE A 38 3.51 9.49 -7.34
C PHE A 38 3.73 10.99 -7.54
N SER A 39 4.73 11.53 -6.85
CA SER A 39 5.32 12.83 -7.22
C SER A 39 6.02 12.72 -8.58
N ASN A 40 6.39 13.87 -9.15
CA ASN A 40 7.14 13.88 -10.40
C ASN A 40 8.53 13.23 -10.21
N GLU A 41 9.19 13.54 -9.10
CA GLU A 41 10.51 12.99 -8.77
C GLU A 41 10.46 11.46 -8.59
N GLU A 42 9.43 10.95 -7.90
CA GLU A 42 9.24 9.52 -7.71
C GLU A 42 9.00 8.80 -9.04
N ARG A 43 8.17 9.39 -9.92
CA ARG A 43 7.89 8.85 -11.25
C ARG A 43 9.17 8.77 -12.10
N ASP A 44 9.98 9.81 -12.09
CA ASP A 44 11.20 9.87 -12.90
C ASP A 44 12.23 8.84 -12.42
N GLN A 45 12.37 8.68 -11.10
CA GLN A 45 13.19 7.61 -10.52
C GLN A 45 12.70 6.22 -10.94
N LEU A 46 11.39 5.97 -10.92
CA LEU A 46 10.82 4.70 -11.36
C LEU A 46 11.05 4.44 -12.85
N ALA A 47 10.97 5.48 -13.68
CA ALA A 47 11.25 5.38 -15.11
C ALA A 47 12.73 5.03 -15.38
N HIS A 48 13.67 5.65 -14.67
CA HIS A 48 15.08 5.30 -14.75
C HIS A 48 15.34 3.85 -14.36
N ARG A 49 14.78 3.40 -13.22
CA ARG A 49 14.91 2.00 -12.79
C ARG A 49 14.33 1.00 -13.78
N ALA A 50 13.23 1.35 -14.45
CA ALA A 50 12.66 0.51 -15.49
C ALA A 50 13.60 0.37 -16.69
N ILE A 51 14.22 1.47 -17.14
CA ILE A 51 15.19 1.47 -18.23
C ILE A 51 16.42 0.64 -17.87
N ASP A 52 16.98 0.87 -16.67
CA ASP A 52 18.17 0.15 -16.19
C ASP A 52 17.93 -1.36 -16.08
N ALA A 53 16.70 -1.75 -15.73
CA ALA A 53 16.28 -3.15 -15.69
C ALA A 53 15.89 -3.72 -17.07
N GLY A 54 16.06 -2.97 -18.16
CA GLY A 54 15.83 -3.40 -19.54
C GLY A 54 14.37 -3.36 -20.00
N TYR A 55 13.49 -2.68 -19.27
CA TYR A 55 12.08 -2.57 -19.62
C TYR A 55 11.82 -1.36 -20.52
N THR A 56 11.01 -1.57 -21.54
CA THR A 56 10.53 -0.52 -22.45
C THR A 56 9.24 0.15 -21.95
N ASN A 57 8.61 -0.43 -20.93
CA ASN A 57 7.32 0.03 -20.40
C ASN A 57 7.31 0.00 -18.88
N LEU A 58 7.09 1.17 -18.28
CA LEU A 58 6.98 1.34 -16.83
C LEU A 58 5.87 0.47 -16.22
N ALA A 59 4.74 0.30 -16.90
CA ALA A 59 3.64 -0.53 -16.41
C ALA A 59 3.96 -2.02 -16.39
N GLN A 60 4.87 -2.47 -17.27
CA GLN A 60 5.37 -3.85 -17.24
C GLN A 60 6.37 -4.01 -16.09
N TYR A 61 7.32 -3.08 -15.98
CA TYR A 61 8.31 -3.05 -14.90
C TYR A 61 7.63 -3.09 -13.52
N LEU A 62 6.68 -2.19 -13.25
CA LEU A 62 5.96 -2.13 -11.97
C LEU A 62 5.23 -3.44 -11.67
N ARG A 63 4.63 -4.06 -12.68
CA ARG A 63 3.92 -5.34 -12.50
C ARG A 63 4.89 -6.44 -12.09
N GLU A 64 5.98 -6.61 -12.81
CA GLU A 64 6.96 -7.65 -12.52
C GLU A 64 7.64 -7.38 -11.19
N ALA A 65 7.98 -6.13 -10.88
CA ALA A 65 8.52 -5.74 -9.58
C ALA A 65 7.57 -6.10 -8.42
N VAL A 66 6.27 -5.80 -8.53
CA VAL A 66 5.28 -6.12 -7.49
C VAL A 66 5.03 -7.63 -7.37
N MET A 67 5.00 -8.36 -8.49
CA MET A 67 4.75 -9.82 -8.48
C MET A 67 5.98 -10.63 -8.04
N SER A 68 7.19 -10.14 -8.30
CA SER A 68 8.45 -10.78 -7.92
C SER A 68 8.93 -10.39 -6.52
N MET A 69 8.34 -9.35 -5.92
CA MET A 69 8.60 -9.00 -4.54
C MET A 69 8.13 -10.15 -3.65
N LYS A 70 9.08 -10.87 -3.03
CA LYS A 70 8.75 -11.62 -1.82
C LYS A 70 8.23 -10.57 -0.85
N ALA A 71 6.98 -10.74 -0.42
CA ALA A 71 6.49 -9.98 0.72
C ALA A 71 7.42 -10.32 1.88
N ASN A 72 8.33 -9.40 2.20
CA ASN A 72 8.83 -9.36 3.54
C ASN A 72 7.58 -9.05 4.35
N SER A 73 7.04 -10.06 5.01
CA SER A 73 6.17 -9.80 6.14
C SER A 73 7.04 -8.97 7.08
N THR A 74 6.92 -7.66 7.01
CA THR A 74 7.10 -6.84 8.19
C THR A 74 6.08 -7.43 9.15
N SER A 75 6.51 -8.39 9.98
CA SER A 75 5.81 -8.73 11.20
C SER A 75 5.42 -7.40 11.81
N GLY A 76 4.16 -7.23 12.20
CA GLY A 76 3.71 -5.99 12.85
C GLY A 76 4.64 -5.57 14.00
N ASP A 77 5.33 -6.54 14.59
CA ASP A 77 6.36 -6.37 15.62
C ASP A 77 7.55 -5.50 15.17
N ASP A 78 8.10 -5.67 13.96
CA ASP A 78 9.33 -4.98 13.51
C ASP A 78 9.15 -3.46 13.38
N GLN A 79 7.90 -2.99 13.32
CA GLN A 79 7.56 -1.56 13.28
C GLN A 79 6.71 -1.11 14.48
N ALA A 80 6.42 -1.98 15.44
CA ALA A 80 5.67 -1.61 16.64
C ALA A 80 6.41 -0.52 17.44
N TRP A 81 7.73 -0.65 17.56
CA TRP A 81 8.58 0.34 18.23
C TRP A 81 8.49 1.73 17.56
N LEU A 82 8.42 1.81 16.22
CA LEU A 82 8.24 3.08 15.51
C LEU A 82 6.90 3.74 15.84
N GLN A 83 5.84 2.96 16.03
CA GLN A 83 4.54 3.48 16.44
C GLN A 83 4.60 4.05 17.86
N ASN A 84 5.28 3.36 18.78
CA ASN A 84 5.46 3.83 20.16
C ASN A 84 6.31 5.10 20.23
N ILE A 85 7.39 5.20 19.44
CA ILE A 85 8.18 6.44 19.31
C ILE A 85 7.32 7.59 18.80
N ASN A 86 6.47 7.36 17.80
CA ASN A 86 5.56 8.41 17.30
C ASN A 86 4.55 8.85 18.38
N ARG A 87 4.02 7.92 19.19
CA ARG A 87 3.13 8.26 20.31
C ARG A 87 3.83 9.13 21.33
N ILE A 88 5.04 8.75 21.76
CA ILE A 88 5.87 9.54 22.67
C ILE A 88 6.07 10.96 22.13
N GLY A 89 6.40 11.10 20.84
CA GLY A 89 6.56 12.40 20.21
C GLY A 89 5.31 13.28 20.26
N ASN A 90 4.12 12.69 20.08
CA ASN A 90 2.85 13.41 20.15
C ASN A 90 2.58 13.95 21.57
N TYR A 91 2.74 13.10 22.60
CA TYR A 91 2.55 13.55 23.99
C TYR A 91 3.52 14.66 24.38
N ILE A 92 4.79 14.56 23.96
CA ILE A 92 5.79 15.62 24.20
C ILE A 92 5.36 16.93 23.52
N ALA A 93 4.86 16.86 22.28
CA ALA A 93 4.40 18.04 21.55
C ALA A 93 3.18 18.69 22.21
N GLU A 94 2.24 17.88 22.72
CA GLU A 94 1.05 18.33 23.44
C GLU A 94 1.43 19.02 24.76
N ILE A 95 2.26 18.39 25.59
CA ILE A 95 2.79 19.00 26.82
C ILE A 95 3.51 20.30 26.49
N ALA A 96 4.38 20.32 25.47
CA ALA A 96 5.09 21.53 25.07
C ALA A 96 4.14 22.66 24.65
N GLY A 97 3.05 22.33 23.94
CA GLY A 97 2.00 23.27 23.58
C GLY A 97 1.38 23.92 24.81
N ARG A 98 0.93 23.11 25.76
CA ARG A 98 0.31 23.56 27.02
C ARG A 98 1.23 24.45 27.86
N LEU A 99 2.50 24.04 27.99
CA LEU A 99 3.51 24.82 28.71
C LEU A 99 3.81 26.16 28.03
N ASN A 100 3.82 26.21 26.70
CA ASN A 100 4.00 27.45 25.94
C ASN A 100 2.80 28.40 26.07
N GLU A 101 1.60 27.87 26.30
CA GLU A 101 0.39 28.65 26.60
C GLU A 101 0.36 29.18 28.05
N GLY A 102 1.35 28.80 28.86
CA GLY A 102 1.50 29.26 30.25
C GLY A 102 0.72 28.41 31.25
N GLU A 103 0.19 27.27 30.82
CA GLU A 103 -0.40 26.29 31.75
C GLU A 103 0.68 25.73 32.68
N GLN A 104 0.32 25.54 33.94
CA GLN A 104 1.20 24.86 34.88
C GLN A 104 1.02 23.34 34.75
N PRO A 105 2.09 22.56 35.01
CA PRO A 105 1.98 21.11 35.12
C PRO A 105 0.88 20.71 36.11
N ASP A 106 -0.04 19.88 35.64
CA ASP A 106 -1.19 19.38 36.38
C ASP A 106 -1.27 17.85 36.31
N ASP A 107 -2.35 17.29 36.84
CA ASP A 107 -2.57 15.85 36.87
C ASP A 107 -2.70 15.25 35.46
N GLU A 108 -3.13 16.03 34.46
CA GLU A 108 -3.25 15.57 33.08
C GLU A 108 -1.87 15.48 32.41
N ILE A 109 -1.02 16.50 32.58
CA ILE A 109 0.39 16.44 32.16
C ILE A 109 1.12 15.29 32.86
N LEU A 110 0.81 15.01 34.14
CA LEU A 110 1.37 13.86 34.85
C LEU A 110 0.96 12.53 34.19
N LEU A 111 -0.30 12.37 33.79
CA LEU A 111 -0.77 11.18 33.08
C LEU A 111 -0.06 11.00 31.74
N ASP A 112 0.12 12.08 30.98
CA ASP A 112 0.85 12.04 29.71
C ASP A 112 2.31 11.61 29.90
N VAL A 113 2.98 12.11 30.94
CA VAL A 113 4.34 11.70 31.30
C VAL A 113 4.41 10.22 31.68
N MET A 114 3.43 9.71 32.43
CA MET A 114 3.35 8.28 32.75
C MET A 114 3.13 7.44 31.48
N GLN A 115 2.30 7.89 30.55
CA GLN A 115 2.05 7.20 29.29
C GLN A 115 3.30 7.18 28.39
N ILE A 116 4.08 8.28 28.38
CA ILE A 116 5.38 8.34 27.72
C ILE A 116 6.34 7.29 28.32
N GLN A 117 6.38 7.15 29.66
CA GLN A 117 7.24 6.18 30.32
C GLN A 117 6.86 4.75 29.94
N GLU A 118 5.57 4.40 29.93
CA GLU A 118 5.09 3.09 29.51
C GLU A 118 5.52 2.76 28.07
N TYR A 119 5.32 3.69 27.12
CA TYR A 119 5.75 3.46 25.74
C TYR A 119 7.26 3.39 25.59
N ALA A 120 8.03 4.13 26.38
CA ALA A 120 9.48 4.06 26.36
C ALA A 120 9.98 2.70 26.87
N GLU A 121 9.35 2.14 27.90
CA GLU A 121 9.62 0.79 28.40
C GLU A 121 9.28 -0.29 27.38
N GLU A 122 8.13 -0.17 26.69
CA GLU A 122 7.77 -1.09 25.61
C GLU A 122 8.77 -1.05 24.44
N VAL A 123 9.26 0.13 24.06
CA VAL A 123 10.31 0.26 23.04
C VAL A 123 11.60 -0.40 23.51
N TRP A 124 12.03 -0.11 24.75
CA TRP A 124 13.25 -0.69 25.32
C TRP A 124 13.20 -2.22 25.43
N ALA A 125 12.04 -2.78 25.79
CA ALA A 125 11.85 -4.22 25.91
C ALA A 125 11.76 -4.95 24.55
N SER A 126 11.62 -4.20 23.46
CA SER A 126 11.52 -4.74 22.09
C SER A 126 12.86 -4.87 21.35
N GLU A 127 13.95 -4.38 21.93
CA GLU A 127 15.35 -4.61 21.48
C GLU A 127 15.95 -5.89 22.06
#